data_AF-A0A7S4I7C4-F1
#
_entry.id   AF-A0A7S4I7C4-F1
#
_cell.length_a   1.000
_cell.length_b   1.000
_cell.length_c   1.000
_cell.angle_alpha   90.00
_cell.angle_beta   90.00
_cell.angle_gamma   90.00
#
_symmetry.space_group_name_H-M   'P 1'
#
loop_
_entity.id
_entity.type
_entity.pdbx_description
1 polymer ?
#
loop_
_entity_poly.entity_id
_entity_poly.type
_entity_poly.pdbx_seq_one_letter_code
_entity_poly.pdbx_strand_id
1 'polypeptide(L)'
;LILGIILACLFLSHFQMSGEERLRAYYRQLFPDLFSTRLEPTMTQSKFDNSVWPSVEQIRRGWESQPQEFNYECTVEGNIPNEISGSFFRNGPGLLEVYGTPLVHPIDGDGMVCSVSIKDGRAHFRSKYVATKEYTAEKAEQKALYRGMMGTNPVDDWKESLERQLKDEKVPDQPKFKNPSNTNVYFWGGKLLACWESGLPYSLDPVTLETIGRDNLGGALDESNCLAAHFRYDSVHDRLVTFSLRLSLRKSTRLFIHEFDRQWNLVKQQIVEIEQYNYAHDFLLTDNYYVFHHTPFYNFTADNLMKIATMQHGPGQTMQYYPEVPSGMVVIPRYPAPGREGQFKFFKCEPFHIYHHINAYETETGITFSSVCLGEAFTMEFEGKFSLFNASAAPGRVYSFDINLALDTMTWKQVDGCSCEFPTSNISMTGKPWRYAYLMAAEAGKPEIPYQEVIKFDTAQSNRQVWSARSESGVIGEPVFIPHPEGKEEDDGWVIVQMYCCKTHKTQFVLLDARDLSAGPIARIHLNYHIPYGFHGTWSTLQ
;
A
#
# COMPACT_ATOMS: atom_id res chain seq x y z
N LEU A 1 -27.47 47.60 13.55
CA LEU A 1 -26.93 46.54 14.42
C LEU A 1 -27.98 45.45 14.71
N ILE A 2 -29.12 45.78 15.35
CA ILE A 2 -30.18 44.79 15.67
C ILE A 2 -30.84 44.17 14.42
N LEU A 3 -31.06 44.96 13.35
CA LEU A 3 -31.57 44.43 12.07
C LEU A 3 -30.58 43.48 11.36
N GLY A 4 -29.28 43.68 11.57
CA GLY A 4 -28.22 42.80 11.05
C GLY A 4 -28.11 41.49 11.83
N ILE A 5 -28.42 41.51 13.14
CA ILE A 5 -28.49 40.31 13.98
C ILE A 5 -29.72 39.46 13.61
N ILE A 6 -30.86 40.08 13.28
CA ILE A 6 -32.09 39.38 12.86
C ILE A 6 -31.93 38.72 11.48
N LEU A 7 -31.28 39.39 10.53
CA LEU A 7 -30.95 38.82 9.21
C LEU A 7 -29.91 37.69 9.31
N ALA A 8 -28.93 37.79 10.21
CA ALA A 8 -27.98 36.70 10.49
C ALA A 8 -28.68 35.48 11.10
N CYS A 9 -29.61 35.67 12.06
CA CYS A 9 -30.37 34.56 12.65
C CYS A 9 -31.31 33.87 11.64
N LEU A 10 -31.84 34.59 10.65
CA LEU A 10 -32.67 34.01 9.59
C LEU A 10 -31.84 33.24 8.56
N PHE A 11 -30.64 33.71 8.19
CA PHE A 11 -29.72 33.01 7.29
C PHE A 11 -29.08 31.77 7.95
N LEU A 12 -28.87 31.79 9.27
CA LEU A 12 -28.27 30.70 10.07
C LEU A 12 -29.24 29.55 10.41
N SER A 13 -30.51 29.64 10.01
CA SER A 13 -31.54 28.63 10.32
C SER A 13 -31.61 27.47 9.31
N HIS A 14 -30.83 27.51 8.22
CA HIS A 14 -30.94 26.56 7.11
C HIS A 14 -29.79 25.53 6.97
N PHE A 15 -28.81 25.52 7.88
CA PHE A 15 -27.73 24.51 7.86
C PHE A 15 -27.51 23.90 9.25
N GLN A 16 -27.79 22.59 9.34
CA GLN A 16 -27.42 21.73 10.48
C GLN A 16 -25.89 21.54 10.47
N MET A 17 -25.17 22.44 11.13
CA MET A 17 -23.76 22.26 11.49
C MET A 17 -23.58 22.51 12.98
N SER A 18 -22.81 21.64 13.62
CA SER A 18 -22.52 21.69 15.06
C SER A 18 -21.75 22.96 15.44
N GLY A 19 -21.82 23.37 16.71
CA GLY A 19 -21.16 24.58 17.21
C GLY A 19 -19.63 24.57 17.01
N GLU A 20 -19.02 23.39 17.02
CA GLU A 20 -17.57 23.21 16.81
C GLU A 20 -17.16 23.45 15.34
N GLU A 21 -17.99 23.02 14.39
CA GLU A 21 -17.76 23.26 12.96
C GLU A 21 -17.91 24.75 12.59
N ARG A 22 -18.80 25.47 13.27
CA ARG A 22 -18.96 26.93 13.11
C ARG A 22 -17.71 27.69 13.55
N LEU A 23 -17.10 27.27 14.66
CA LEU A 23 -15.84 27.85 15.14
C LEU A 23 -14.68 27.54 14.18
N ARG A 24 -14.58 26.30 13.67
CA ARG A 24 -13.53 25.93 12.69
C ARG A 24 -13.67 26.71 11.38
N ALA A 25 -14.88 26.86 10.85
CA ALA A 25 -15.14 27.66 9.65
C ALA A 25 -14.76 29.13 9.85
N TYR A 26 -15.08 29.69 11.01
CA TYR A 26 -14.74 31.07 11.37
C TYR A 26 -13.22 31.28 11.54
N TYR A 27 -12.51 30.34 12.18
CA TYR A 27 -11.04 30.40 12.32
C TYR A 27 -10.31 30.22 10.98
N ARG A 28 -10.81 29.37 10.07
CA ARG A 28 -10.29 29.24 8.69
C ARG A 28 -10.41 30.55 7.90
N GLN A 29 -11.44 31.35 8.19
CA GLN A 29 -11.67 32.63 7.51
C GLN A 29 -10.81 33.77 8.08
N LEU A 30 -10.53 33.74 9.39
CA LEU A 30 -9.73 34.76 10.07
C LEU A 30 -8.22 34.52 9.97
N PHE A 31 -7.79 33.26 9.90
CA PHE A 31 -6.38 32.87 9.85
C PHE A 31 -6.12 31.90 8.69
N PRO A 32 -6.33 32.32 7.44
CA PRO A 32 -6.13 31.45 6.28
C PRO A 32 -4.71 30.86 6.26
N ASP A 33 -3.69 31.62 6.68
CA ASP A 33 -2.28 31.19 6.68
C ASP A 33 -1.94 30.10 7.71
N LEU A 34 -2.78 29.91 8.75
CA LEU A 34 -2.63 28.82 9.73
C LEU A 34 -3.21 27.49 9.23
N PHE A 35 -4.09 27.53 8.22
CA PHE A 35 -4.76 26.36 7.63
C PHE A 35 -4.41 26.14 6.16
N SER A 36 -3.75 27.12 5.53
CA SER A 36 -3.21 27.08 4.17
C SER A 36 -1.75 26.66 4.23
N THR A 37 -1.51 25.36 4.37
CA THR A 37 -0.19 24.76 4.10
C THR A 37 -0.22 23.93 2.81
N ARG A 38 -1.05 24.32 1.83
CA ARG A 38 -0.78 23.90 0.46
C ARG A 38 0.50 24.59 0.04
N LEU A 39 1.59 23.82 0.03
CA LEU A 39 2.79 24.16 -0.73
C LEU A 39 2.34 24.25 -2.18
N GLU A 40 2.04 25.46 -2.65
CA GLU A 40 2.01 25.71 -4.08
C GLU A 40 3.42 25.46 -4.61
N PRO A 41 3.60 24.60 -5.62
CA PRO A 41 4.92 24.39 -6.18
C PRO A 41 5.44 25.72 -6.72
N THR A 42 6.40 26.34 -6.02
CA THR A 42 7.23 27.37 -6.63
C THR A 42 7.97 26.69 -7.76
N MET A 43 7.61 26.97 -9.03
CA MET A 43 8.53 27.09 -10.16
C MET A 43 7.82 27.47 -11.47
N THR A 44 8.59 28.17 -12.29
CA THR A 44 8.31 28.68 -13.63
C THR A 44 7.59 27.68 -14.54
N GLN A 45 6.51 28.13 -15.20
CA GLN A 45 5.83 27.43 -16.30
C GLN A 45 6.80 27.18 -17.46
N SER A 46 7.58 26.10 -17.42
CA SER A 46 8.20 25.55 -18.62
C SER A 46 7.10 24.91 -19.46
N LYS A 47 7.03 25.28 -20.75
CA LYS A 47 6.08 24.67 -21.71
C LYS A 47 6.29 23.15 -21.69
N PHE A 48 5.22 22.43 -21.36
CA PHE A 48 5.21 20.98 -21.28
C PHE A 48 5.48 20.36 -22.66
N ASP A 49 6.56 19.59 -22.78
CA ASP A 49 6.85 18.84 -24.01
C ASP A 49 6.04 17.52 -24.02
N ASN A 50 4.95 17.54 -24.80
CA ASN A 50 4.07 16.39 -25.00
C ASN A 50 4.70 15.26 -25.82
N SER A 51 5.80 15.49 -26.54
CA SER A 51 6.35 14.51 -27.50
C SER A 51 6.88 13.23 -26.85
N VAL A 52 7.16 13.28 -25.55
CA VAL A 52 7.74 12.17 -24.77
C VAL A 52 6.71 11.46 -23.88
N TRP A 53 5.52 12.07 -23.71
CA TRP A 53 4.48 11.54 -22.83
C TRP A 53 3.78 10.34 -23.49
N PRO A 54 3.71 9.17 -22.82
CA PRO A 54 2.98 8.03 -23.36
C PRO A 54 1.48 8.33 -23.45
N SER A 55 0.81 7.83 -24.49
CA SER A 55 -0.64 7.95 -24.57
C SER A 55 -1.31 7.15 -23.44
N VAL A 56 -2.53 7.53 -23.05
CA VAL A 56 -3.33 6.78 -22.08
C VAL A 56 -3.43 5.30 -22.46
N GLU A 57 -3.59 5.01 -23.76
CA GLU A 57 -3.62 3.64 -24.25
C GLU A 57 -2.29 2.90 -24.01
N GLN A 58 -1.15 3.53 -24.27
CA GLN A 58 0.13 2.90 -24.01
C GLN A 58 0.37 2.65 -22.51
N ILE A 59 -0.10 3.55 -21.66
CA ILE A 59 -0.02 3.39 -20.18
C ILE A 59 -0.91 2.22 -19.73
N ARG A 60 -2.16 2.14 -20.22
CA ARG A 60 -3.10 1.03 -19.92
C ARG A 60 -2.54 -0.34 -20.24
N ARG A 61 -1.78 -0.44 -21.34
CA ARG A 61 -1.14 -1.71 -21.76
C ARG A 61 -0.18 -2.28 -20.71
N GLY A 62 0.31 -1.47 -19.77
CA GLY A 62 1.09 -1.97 -18.64
C GLY A 62 0.29 -2.85 -17.66
N TRP A 63 -1.04 -2.90 -17.75
CA TRP A 63 -1.87 -3.87 -17.04
C TRP A 63 -2.25 -5.10 -17.86
N GLU A 64 -1.95 -5.17 -19.16
CA GLU A 64 -2.32 -6.34 -19.99
C GLU A 64 -1.88 -7.65 -19.31
N SER A 65 -2.72 -8.70 -19.37
CA SER A 65 -2.41 -9.98 -18.74
C SER A 65 -1.07 -10.54 -19.23
N GLN A 66 -0.31 -11.15 -18.32
CA GLN A 66 0.87 -11.95 -18.65
C GLN A 66 0.59 -13.42 -18.29
N PRO A 67 -0.04 -14.21 -19.18
CA PRO A 67 -0.38 -15.60 -18.87
C PRO A 67 0.84 -16.53 -18.86
N GLN A 68 1.99 -16.08 -19.36
CA GLN A 68 3.21 -16.87 -19.41
C GLN A 68 4.06 -16.68 -18.14
N GLU A 69 4.60 -17.79 -17.65
CA GLU A 69 5.62 -17.81 -16.59
C GLU A 69 7.01 -17.86 -17.22
N PHE A 70 7.97 -17.17 -16.62
CA PHE A 70 9.32 -17.02 -17.17
C PHE A 70 10.39 -17.51 -16.20
N ASN A 71 11.52 -17.95 -16.75
CA ASN A 71 12.70 -18.41 -16.02
C ASN A 71 13.93 -18.31 -16.95
N TYR A 72 14.69 -17.22 -16.87
CA TYR A 72 15.85 -16.99 -17.74
C TYR A 72 16.86 -15.98 -17.18
N GLU A 73 18.11 -16.05 -17.65
CA GLU A 73 19.15 -15.04 -17.38
C GLU A 73 18.89 -13.76 -18.21
N CYS A 74 18.96 -12.61 -17.55
CA CYS A 74 18.63 -11.32 -18.15
C CYS A 74 19.83 -10.68 -18.86
N THR A 75 19.52 -9.84 -19.85
CA THR A 75 20.50 -8.91 -20.41
C THR A 75 20.68 -7.74 -19.46
N VAL A 76 21.93 -7.46 -19.07
CA VAL A 76 22.29 -6.33 -18.21
C VAL A 76 22.97 -5.24 -19.04
N GLU A 77 22.50 -4.02 -18.91
CA GLU A 77 23.17 -2.80 -19.38
C GLU A 77 23.74 -2.04 -18.18
N GLY A 78 24.91 -1.42 -18.33
CA GLY A 78 25.63 -0.80 -17.22
C GLY A 78 26.40 -1.83 -16.40
N ASN A 79 26.64 -1.53 -15.12
CA ASN A 79 27.42 -2.40 -14.23
C ASN A 79 26.69 -2.58 -12.90
N ILE A 80 26.23 -3.80 -12.63
CA ILE A 80 25.68 -4.16 -11.32
C ILE A 80 26.85 -4.34 -10.34
N PRO A 81 26.91 -3.61 -9.22
CA PRO A 81 27.94 -3.80 -8.20
C PRO A 81 27.96 -5.23 -7.65
N ASN A 82 29.16 -5.76 -7.39
CA ASN A 82 29.32 -7.14 -6.90
C ASN A 82 28.76 -7.33 -5.48
N GLU A 83 28.65 -6.24 -4.74
CA GLU A 83 28.10 -6.15 -3.41
C GLU A 83 26.57 -6.37 -3.39
N ILE A 84 25.89 -6.23 -4.54
CA ILE A 84 24.48 -6.61 -4.68
C ILE A 84 24.40 -8.13 -4.87
N SER A 85 24.17 -8.86 -3.79
CA SER A 85 23.95 -10.30 -3.82
C SER A 85 22.69 -10.69 -3.05
N GLY A 86 21.66 -11.12 -3.78
CA GLY A 86 20.33 -11.30 -3.22
C GLY A 86 19.26 -11.54 -4.27
N SER A 87 18.01 -11.51 -3.83
CA SER A 87 16.84 -11.55 -4.69
C SER A 87 15.92 -10.39 -4.34
N PHE A 88 15.54 -9.64 -5.36
CA PHE A 88 14.36 -8.79 -5.32
C PHE A 88 13.15 -9.66 -5.63
N PHE A 89 12.12 -9.61 -4.78
CA PHE A 89 10.82 -10.25 -5.00
C PHE A 89 9.75 -9.19 -5.14
N ARG A 90 8.74 -9.43 -5.97
CA ARG A 90 7.60 -8.53 -6.15
C ARG A 90 6.34 -9.31 -6.46
N ASN A 91 5.23 -8.90 -5.86
CA ASN A 91 3.91 -9.46 -6.15
C ASN A 91 3.02 -8.44 -6.86
N GLY A 92 1.91 -8.92 -7.40
CA GLY A 92 0.91 -8.12 -8.09
C GLY A 92 0.03 -9.00 -8.98
N PRO A 93 -1.05 -8.46 -9.55
CA PRO A 93 -1.93 -9.22 -10.41
C PRO A 93 -1.25 -9.54 -11.75
N GLY A 94 -1.23 -10.81 -12.13
CA GLY A 94 -0.73 -11.27 -13.43
C GLY A 94 -1.78 -11.26 -14.53
N LEU A 95 -3.06 -11.30 -14.15
CA LEU A 95 -4.20 -11.38 -15.06
C LEU A 95 -5.17 -10.21 -14.85
N LEU A 96 -5.69 -9.68 -15.96
CA LEU A 96 -6.81 -8.72 -16.00
C LEU A 96 -8.13 -9.34 -16.49
N GLU A 97 -8.14 -10.63 -16.74
CA GLU A 97 -9.35 -11.39 -17.06
C GLU A 97 -9.17 -12.84 -16.61
N VAL A 98 -10.29 -13.54 -16.40
CA VAL A 98 -10.32 -14.96 -16.08
C VAL A 98 -11.24 -15.66 -17.07
N TYR A 99 -10.67 -16.35 -18.06
CA TYR A 99 -11.40 -17.18 -19.02
C TYR A 99 -12.58 -16.47 -19.73
N GLY A 100 -12.35 -15.23 -20.14
CA GLY A 100 -13.32 -14.38 -20.84
C GLY A 100 -14.12 -13.45 -19.92
N THR A 101 -13.94 -13.54 -18.60
CA THR A 101 -14.51 -12.58 -17.63
C THR A 101 -13.51 -11.49 -17.32
N PRO A 102 -13.69 -10.25 -17.80
CA PRO A 102 -12.80 -9.14 -17.48
C PRO A 102 -12.89 -8.78 -15.99
N LEU A 103 -11.76 -8.43 -15.39
CA LEU A 103 -11.77 -7.91 -14.02
C LEU A 103 -12.33 -6.49 -13.98
N VAL A 104 -13.07 -6.18 -12.93
CA VAL A 104 -13.52 -4.81 -12.62
C VAL A 104 -12.35 -3.95 -12.13
N HIS A 105 -11.44 -4.56 -11.38
CA HIS A 105 -10.27 -3.89 -10.79
C HIS A 105 -9.07 -4.83 -10.74
N PRO A 106 -7.82 -4.35 -10.96
CA PRO A 106 -6.63 -5.21 -10.93
C PRO A 106 -6.40 -5.97 -9.62
N ILE A 107 -6.85 -5.44 -8.48
CA ILE A 107 -6.75 -6.09 -7.16
C ILE A 107 -7.45 -7.47 -7.12
N ASP A 108 -8.43 -7.72 -7.98
CA ASP A 108 -9.09 -9.02 -8.07
C ASP A 108 -8.27 -10.08 -8.84
N GLY A 109 -7.17 -9.67 -9.49
CA GLY A 109 -6.37 -10.52 -10.37
C GLY A 109 -5.41 -11.44 -9.61
N ASP A 110 -5.21 -12.65 -10.13
CA ASP A 110 -4.34 -13.66 -9.53
C ASP A 110 -2.91 -13.18 -9.34
N GLY A 111 -2.34 -13.45 -8.16
CA GLY A 111 -0.98 -13.08 -7.82
C GLY A 111 0.06 -13.75 -8.70
N MET A 112 0.89 -12.95 -9.37
CA MET A 112 2.07 -13.40 -10.10
C MET A 112 3.32 -12.82 -9.42
N VAL A 113 3.99 -13.68 -8.67
CA VAL A 113 5.25 -13.35 -8.01
C VAL A 113 6.36 -13.35 -9.05
N CYS A 114 7.16 -12.29 -9.03
CA CYS A 114 8.35 -12.13 -9.85
C CYS A 114 9.59 -12.05 -8.94
N SER A 115 10.71 -12.58 -9.39
CA SER A 115 12.01 -12.41 -8.73
C SER A 115 13.09 -12.00 -9.70
N VAL A 116 13.99 -11.11 -9.25
CA VAL A 116 15.26 -10.80 -9.90
C VAL A 116 16.38 -11.20 -8.93
N SER A 117 17.00 -12.35 -9.17
CA SER A 117 18.13 -12.83 -8.39
C SER A 117 19.43 -12.30 -8.98
N ILE A 118 20.24 -11.64 -8.15
CA ILE A 118 21.46 -10.96 -8.55
C ILE A 118 22.66 -11.59 -7.83
N LYS A 119 23.70 -11.94 -8.60
CA LYS A 119 24.97 -12.43 -8.08
C LYS A 119 26.08 -12.24 -9.11
N ASP A 120 27.26 -11.79 -8.65
CA ASP A 120 28.46 -11.61 -9.48
C ASP A 120 28.18 -10.76 -10.74
N GLY A 121 27.45 -9.65 -10.58
CA GLY A 121 27.08 -8.74 -11.67
C GLY A 121 26.04 -9.29 -12.66
N ARG A 122 25.53 -10.51 -12.46
CA ARG A 122 24.52 -11.16 -13.32
C ARG A 122 23.15 -11.14 -12.65
N ALA A 123 22.11 -11.11 -13.48
CA ALA A 123 20.72 -11.09 -13.04
C ALA A 123 19.93 -12.23 -13.69
N HIS A 124 19.13 -12.92 -12.90
CA HIS A 124 18.26 -14.00 -13.35
C HIS A 124 16.81 -13.69 -12.98
N PHE A 125 15.92 -13.70 -13.97
CA PHE A 125 14.51 -13.40 -13.79
C PHE A 125 13.66 -14.67 -13.72
N ARG A 126 12.67 -14.65 -12.82
CA ARG A 126 11.63 -15.67 -12.74
C ARG A 126 10.28 -15.02 -12.47
N SER A 127 9.21 -15.57 -13.05
CA SER A 127 7.82 -15.26 -12.67
C SER A 127 7.00 -16.53 -12.53
N LYS A 128 6.11 -16.57 -11.53
CA LYS A 128 5.23 -17.69 -11.28
C LYS A 128 3.91 -17.22 -10.67
N TYR A 129 2.80 -17.80 -11.10
CA TYR A 129 1.52 -17.61 -10.43
C TYR A 129 1.54 -18.30 -9.07
N VAL A 130 1.01 -17.64 -8.05
CA VAL A 130 0.69 -18.31 -6.80
C VAL A 130 -0.42 -19.30 -7.10
N ALA A 131 -0.16 -20.59 -6.91
CA ALA A 131 -1.12 -21.66 -7.13
C ALA A 131 -2.14 -21.69 -5.99
N THR A 132 -2.92 -20.62 -5.86
CA THR A 132 -4.01 -20.54 -4.89
C THR A 132 -5.04 -21.60 -5.20
N LYS A 133 -5.81 -22.01 -4.18
CA LYS A 133 -6.94 -22.94 -4.36
C LYS A 133 -7.89 -22.41 -5.43
N GLU A 134 -8.14 -21.10 -5.41
CA GLU A 134 -9.05 -20.40 -6.30
C GLU A 134 -8.52 -20.37 -7.74
N TYR A 135 -7.27 -19.95 -7.96
CA TYR A 135 -6.61 -19.95 -9.26
C TYR A 135 -6.56 -21.36 -9.87
N THR A 136 -6.21 -22.36 -9.06
CA THR A 136 -6.11 -23.76 -9.52
C THR A 136 -7.47 -24.31 -9.94
N ALA A 137 -8.54 -23.97 -9.20
CA ALA A 137 -9.90 -24.39 -9.53
C ALA A 137 -10.41 -23.71 -10.81
N GLU A 138 -10.21 -22.40 -10.98
CA GLU A 138 -10.58 -21.69 -12.21
C GLU A 138 -9.81 -22.24 -13.41
N LYS A 139 -8.52 -22.56 -13.22
CA LYS A 139 -7.67 -23.15 -14.25
C LYS A 139 -8.13 -24.55 -14.68
N ALA A 140 -8.52 -25.39 -13.71
CA ALA A 140 -9.03 -26.73 -13.98
C ALA A 140 -10.36 -26.71 -14.74
N GLU A 141 -11.24 -25.77 -14.39
CA GLU A 141 -12.58 -25.64 -14.98
C GLU A 141 -12.62 -24.76 -16.23
N GLN A 142 -11.52 -24.05 -16.54
CA GLN A 142 -11.41 -23.07 -17.63
C GLN A 142 -12.54 -22.03 -17.63
N LYS A 143 -12.93 -21.55 -16.45
CA LYS A 143 -13.99 -20.55 -16.26
C LYS A 143 -13.76 -19.76 -14.99
N ALA A 144 -14.24 -18.52 -14.95
CA ALA A 144 -14.32 -17.75 -13.71
C ALA A 144 -15.31 -18.41 -12.73
N LEU A 145 -14.89 -18.58 -11.48
CA LEU A 145 -15.65 -19.27 -10.44
C LEU A 145 -15.95 -18.37 -9.24
N TYR A 146 -15.05 -17.45 -8.93
CA TYR A 146 -15.06 -16.69 -7.68
C TYR A 146 -15.35 -15.21 -7.91
N ARG A 147 -15.95 -14.56 -6.91
CA ARG A 147 -16.13 -13.11 -6.92
C ARG A 147 -14.88 -12.42 -6.39
N GLY A 148 -14.59 -11.26 -6.94
CA GLY A 148 -13.54 -10.37 -6.46
C GLY A 148 -14.02 -9.44 -5.35
N MET A 149 -13.10 -8.98 -4.50
CA MET A 149 -13.40 -7.99 -3.46
C MET A 149 -13.77 -6.64 -4.05
N MET A 150 -13.27 -6.34 -5.25
CA MET A 150 -13.52 -5.08 -5.97
C MET A 150 -14.69 -5.17 -6.95
N GLY A 151 -15.46 -6.25 -6.90
CA GLY A 151 -16.72 -6.37 -7.64
C GLY A 151 -16.66 -7.22 -8.90
N THR A 152 -15.51 -7.79 -9.27
CA THR A 152 -15.46 -8.78 -10.36
C THR A 152 -16.42 -9.93 -10.06
N ASN A 153 -17.29 -10.28 -11.00
CA ASN A 153 -18.29 -11.31 -10.83
C ASN A 153 -18.28 -12.25 -12.05
N PRO A 154 -18.25 -13.59 -11.87
CA PRO A 154 -18.32 -14.55 -12.97
C PRO A 154 -19.69 -14.56 -13.69
N VAL A 155 -20.72 -13.93 -13.13
CA VAL A 155 -22.04 -13.81 -13.75
C VAL A 155 -22.53 -12.35 -13.69
N ASP A 156 -23.23 -11.92 -14.72
CA ASP A 156 -23.68 -10.53 -14.86
C ASP A 156 -24.90 -10.21 -13.99
N ASP A 157 -25.74 -11.20 -13.64
CA ASP A 157 -26.93 -11.01 -12.82
C ASP A 157 -26.64 -11.32 -11.33
N TRP A 158 -26.90 -10.33 -10.46
CA TRP A 158 -26.78 -10.48 -9.02
C TRP A 158 -27.77 -11.52 -8.46
N LYS A 159 -28.92 -11.75 -9.10
CA LYS A 159 -29.89 -12.79 -8.70
C LYS A 159 -29.32 -14.18 -8.95
N GLU A 160 -28.71 -14.39 -10.12
CA GLU A 160 -28.01 -15.63 -10.43
C GLU A 160 -26.84 -15.84 -9.47
N SER A 161 -26.10 -14.77 -9.15
CA SER A 161 -25.03 -14.80 -8.14
C SER A 161 -25.54 -15.29 -6.78
N LEU A 162 -26.68 -14.76 -6.33
CA LEU A 162 -27.30 -15.13 -5.07
C LEU A 162 -27.82 -16.57 -5.10
N GLU A 163 -28.46 -17.00 -6.19
CA GLU A 163 -28.90 -18.39 -6.35
C GLU A 163 -27.74 -19.39 -6.33
N ARG A 164 -26.61 -19.06 -6.97
CA ARG A 164 -25.40 -19.89 -6.94
C ARG A 164 -24.83 -20.02 -5.53
N GLN A 165 -24.85 -18.93 -4.76
CA GLN A 165 -24.41 -18.94 -3.35
C GLN A 165 -25.34 -19.81 -2.49
N LEU A 166 -26.66 -19.71 -2.67
CA LEU A 166 -27.65 -20.45 -1.88
C LEU A 166 -27.72 -21.96 -2.22
N LYS A 167 -27.39 -22.35 -3.46
CA LYS A 167 -27.43 -23.75 -3.93
C LYS A 167 -26.16 -24.54 -3.61
N ASP A 168 -25.08 -23.90 -3.17
CA ASP A 168 -23.84 -24.59 -2.85
C ASP A 168 -23.90 -25.21 -1.44
N GLU A 169 -24.51 -26.39 -1.34
CA GLU A 169 -24.67 -27.15 -0.09
C GLU A 169 -23.34 -27.57 0.57
N LYS A 170 -22.19 -27.44 -0.11
CA LYS A 170 -20.89 -27.95 0.36
C LYS A 170 -20.08 -26.98 1.20
N VAL A 171 -20.39 -25.67 1.22
CA VAL A 171 -19.67 -24.68 2.05
C VAL A 171 -20.65 -23.61 2.55
N PRO A 172 -21.37 -23.85 3.66
CA PRO A 172 -22.49 -22.99 4.09
C PRO A 172 -22.09 -21.62 4.65
N ASP A 173 -20.84 -21.43 5.10
CA ASP A 173 -20.58 -20.41 6.14
C ASP A 173 -19.73 -19.18 5.73
N GLN A 174 -19.28 -19.01 4.48
CA GLN A 174 -18.60 -17.76 4.07
C GLN A 174 -18.87 -17.31 2.61
N PRO A 175 -19.01 -15.99 2.36
CA PRO A 175 -19.05 -15.44 1.00
C PRO A 175 -17.71 -15.72 0.30
N LYS A 176 -17.75 -16.33 -0.89
CA LYS A 176 -16.60 -16.82 -1.65
C LYS A 176 -15.87 -15.71 -2.41
N PHE A 177 -15.33 -14.74 -1.67
CA PHE A 177 -14.37 -13.83 -2.26
C PHE A 177 -13.07 -14.58 -2.54
N LYS A 178 -12.54 -14.36 -3.74
CA LYS A 178 -11.28 -14.93 -4.19
C LYS A 178 -10.14 -14.44 -3.30
N ASN A 179 -9.27 -15.35 -2.85
CA ASN A 179 -7.95 -14.98 -2.34
C ASN A 179 -6.96 -15.02 -3.51
N PRO A 180 -6.58 -13.87 -4.08
CA PRO A 180 -5.63 -13.80 -5.18
C PRO A 180 -4.17 -13.93 -4.73
N SER A 181 -3.86 -13.77 -3.44
CA SER A 181 -2.49 -13.77 -2.89
C SER A 181 -1.53 -12.85 -3.66
N ASN A 182 -1.97 -11.61 -3.95
CA ASN A 182 -1.32 -10.72 -4.92
C ASN A 182 -0.68 -9.45 -4.32
N THR A 183 -0.91 -9.13 -3.04
CA THR A 183 -0.60 -7.80 -2.48
C THR A 183 0.89 -7.58 -2.24
N ASN A 184 1.53 -8.49 -1.50
CA ASN A 184 2.96 -8.40 -1.20
C ASN A 184 3.60 -9.79 -1.21
N VAL A 185 4.92 -9.83 -1.26
CA VAL A 185 5.73 -11.03 -1.07
C VAL A 185 6.98 -10.67 -0.27
N TYR A 186 7.21 -11.38 0.83
CA TYR A 186 8.38 -11.12 1.67
C TYR A 186 9.00 -12.39 2.24
N PHE A 187 10.32 -12.32 2.44
CA PHE A 187 11.13 -13.41 2.95
C PHE A 187 11.47 -13.19 4.42
N TRP A 188 11.19 -14.19 5.26
CA TRP A 188 11.59 -14.20 6.65
C TRP A 188 11.83 -15.63 7.13
N GLY A 189 12.90 -15.85 7.88
CA GLY A 189 13.15 -17.15 8.55
C GLY A 189 13.13 -18.36 7.60
N GLY A 190 13.64 -18.23 6.38
CA GLY A 190 13.65 -19.31 5.39
C GLY A 190 12.35 -19.49 4.59
N LYS A 191 11.29 -18.71 4.87
CA LYS A 191 10.01 -18.76 4.15
C LYS A 191 9.82 -17.53 3.29
N LEU A 192 9.38 -17.73 2.05
CA LEU A 192 8.82 -16.68 1.20
C LEU A 192 7.29 -16.75 1.31
N LEU A 193 6.64 -15.66 1.71
CA LEU A 193 5.19 -15.60 1.89
C LEU A 193 4.56 -14.63 0.90
N ALA A 194 3.64 -15.12 0.07
CA ALA A 194 2.75 -14.29 -0.73
C ALA A 194 1.48 -13.96 0.06
N CYS A 195 1.24 -12.67 0.26
CA CYS A 195 0.23 -12.17 1.20
C CYS A 195 -0.91 -11.45 0.48
N TRP A 196 -2.10 -11.58 1.06
CA TRP A 196 -3.29 -10.81 0.74
C TRP A 196 -4.08 -10.59 2.03
N GLU A 197 -4.41 -9.34 2.31
CA GLU A 197 -4.85 -8.82 3.62
C GLU A 197 -6.10 -9.47 4.22
N SER A 198 -6.87 -10.23 3.43
CA SER A 198 -8.14 -10.84 3.83
C SER A 198 -8.11 -12.38 3.84
N GLY A 199 -6.92 -13.00 3.85
CA GLY A 199 -6.81 -14.44 4.00
C GLY A 199 -5.46 -14.90 4.56
N LEU A 200 -5.31 -16.22 4.68
CA LEU A 200 -4.01 -16.83 4.98
C LEU A 200 -3.03 -16.57 3.83
N PRO A 201 -1.74 -16.36 4.13
CA PRO A 201 -0.70 -16.28 3.11
C PRO A 201 -0.46 -17.64 2.46
N TYR A 202 0.22 -17.61 1.31
CA TYR A 202 0.78 -18.81 0.69
C TYR A 202 2.29 -18.82 0.84
N SER A 203 2.85 -19.92 1.33
CA SER A 203 4.28 -20.14 1.34
C SER A 203 4.75 -20.59 -0.03
N LEU A 204 5.87 -20.02 -0.48
CA LEU A 204 6.53 -20.30 -1.74
C LEU A 204 7.96 -20.77 -1.49
N ASP A 205 8.48 -21.60 -2.40
CA ASP A 205 9.92 -21.85 -2.50
C ASP A 205 10.63 -20.56 -2.96
N PRO A 206 11.63 -20.04 -2.21
CA PRO A 206 12.27 -18.77 -2.52
C PRO A 206 13.15 -18.78 -3.78
N VAL A 207 13.47 -19.95 -4.33
CA VAL A 207 14.32 -20.12 -5.51
C VAL A 207 13.46 -20.38 -6.75
N THR A 208 12.50 -21.30 -6.65
CA THR A 208 11.68 -21.74 -7.79
C THR A 208 10.35 -21.00 -7.90
N LEU A 209 9.95 -20.27 -6.85
CA LEU A 209 8.64 -19.64 -6.67
C LEU A 209 7.46 -20.64 -6.67
N GLU A 210 7.75 -21.94 -6.53
CA GLU A 210 6.70 -22.96 -6.42
C GLU A 210 5.87 -22.76 -5.18
N THR A 211 4.55 -22.82 -5.33
CA THR A 211 3.63 -22.75 -4.20
C THR A 211 3.70 -24.02 -3.39
N ILE A 212 4.11 -23.88 -2.13
CA ILE A 212 4.14 -24.97 -1.14
C ILE A 212 2.71 -25.18 -0.61
N GLY A 213 1.98 -24.09 -0.32
CA GLY A 213 0.59 -24.14 0.13
C GLY A 213 0.22 -22.97 1.03
N ARG A 214 -1.02 -22.97 1.54
CA ARG A 214 -1.44 -22.02 2.57
C ARG A 214 -0.63 -22.23 3.85
N ASP A 215 -0.20 -21.15 4.48
CA ASP A 215 0.60 -21.20 5.72
C ASP A 215 -0.15 -20.49 6.84
N ASN A 216 -0.36 -21.18 7.96
CA ASN A 216 -1.00 -20.62 9.15
C ASN A 216 0.02 -20.22 10.23
N LEU A 217 1.29 -20.13 9.85
CA LEU A 217 2.42 -19.74 10.70
C LEU A 217 2.54 -20.59 11.96
N GLY A 218 2.45 -21.91 11.81
CA GLY A 218 2.56 -22.85 12.93
C GLY A 218 1.35 -22.80 13.88
N GLY A 219 0.19 -22.38 13.39
CA GLY A 219 -1.03 -22.23 14.18
C GLY A 219 -1.19 -20.86 14.86
N ALA A 220 -0.28 -19.91 14.60
CA ALA A 220 -0.45 -18.52 15.06
C ALA A 220 -1.61 -17.80 14.35
N LEU A 221 -1.97 -18.25 13.15
CA LEU A 221 -3.16 -17.83 12.41
C LEU A 221 -4.19 -18.96 12.39
N ASP A 222 -5.47 -18.61 12.45
CA ASP A 222 -6.58 -19.51 12.14
C ASP A 222 -7.26 -19.07 10.84
N GLU A 223 -8.20 -19.85 10.31
CA GLU A 223 -8.89 -19.52 9.04
C GLU A 223 -9.72 -18.22 9.11
N SER A 224 -9.97 -17.69 10.31
CA SER A 224 -10.67 -16.42 10.53
C SER A 224 -9.74 -15.23 10.76
N ASN A 225 -8.42 -15.45 10.82
CA ASN A 225 -7.41 -14.41 11.01
C ASN A 225 -6.52 -14.34 9.75
N CYS A 226 -6.59 -13.20 9.08
CA CYS A 226 -5.85 -12.94 7.84
C CYS A 226 -4.45 -12.44 8.16
N LEU A 227 -3.46 -12.64 7.29
CA LEU A 227 -2.15 -12.00 7.48
C LEU A 227 -2.11 -10.69 6.69
N ALA A 228 -1.77 -9.59 7.37
CA ALA A 228 -1.53 -8.33 6.70
C ALA A 228 -0.43 -8.49 5.64
N ALA A 229 -0.60 -7.79 4.51
CA ALA A 229 0.42 -7.76 3.46
C ALA A 229 1.66 -6.93 3.86
N HIS A 230 1.54 -6.12 4.90
CA HIS A 230 2.61 -5.26 5.42
C HIS A 230 3.22 -5.81 6.70
N PHE A 231 4.52 -5.59 6.83
CA PHE A 231 5.31 -6.01 7.98
C PHE A 231 6.33 -4.93 8.36
N ARG A 232 6.90 -5.07 9.56
CA ARG A 232 8.00 -4.26 10.06
C ARG A 232 9.08 -5.17 10.62
N TYR A 233 10.34 -4.80 10.42
CA TYR A 233 11.49 -5.51 10.99
C TYR A 233 11.97 -4.76 12.23
N ASP A 234 11.87 -5.42 13.39
CA ASP A 234 12.52 -4.95 14.61
C ASP A 234 13.97 -5.42 14.63
N SER A 235 14.88 -4.51 14.26
CA SER A 235 16.31 -4.78 14.27
C SER A 235 16.95 -4.89 15.66
N VAL A 236 16.28 -4.43 16.72
CA VAL A 236 16.79 -4.52 18.09
C VAL A 236 16.57 -5.92 18.65
N HIS A 237 15.41 -6.50 18.37
CA HIS A 237 15.05 -7.83 18.87
C HIS A 237 15.15 -8.95 17.83
N ASP A 238 15.52 -8.62 16.59
CA ASP A 238 15.52 -9.50 15.41
C ASP A 238 14.16 -10.21 15.20
N ARG A 239 13.10 -9.40 15.09
CA ARG A 239 11.72 -9.90 14.96
C ARG A 239 11.03 -9.36 13.72
N LEU A 240 10.19 -10.22 13.14
CA LEU A 240 9.17 -9.81 12.19
C LEU A 240 7.91 -9.40 12.95
N VAL A 241 7.44 -8.17 12.75
CA VAL A 241 6.18 -7.68 13.30
C VAL A 241 5.17 -7.57 12.16
N THR A 242 3.98 -8.14 12.37
CA THR A 242 2.86 -8.10 11.43
C THR A 242 1.55 -8.11 12.21
N PHE A 243 0.41 -8.09 11.52
CA PHE A 243 -0.88 -8.07 12.16
C PHE A 243 -1.95 -8.81 11.36
N SER A 244 -3.08 -9.05 12.02
CA SER A 244 -4.32 -9.55 11.44
C SER A 244 -5.46 -8.62 11.83
N LEU A 245 -6.40 -8.42 10.93
CA LEU A 245 -7.60 -7.64 11.17
C LEU A 245 -8.84 -8.53 11.07
N ARG A 246 -9.72 -8.43 12.07
CA ARG A 246 -11.00 -9.13 12.08
C ARG A 246 -12.14 -8.20 12.41
N LEU A 247 -13.11 -8.11 11.52
CA LEU A 247 -14.35 -7.38 11.73
C LEU A 247 -15.33 -8.24 12.56
N SER A 248 -16.03 -7.59 13.48
CA SER A 248 -17.00 -8.22 14.38
C SER A 248 -18.42 -7.74 14.07
N LEU A 249 -19.41 -8.63 14.24
CA LEU A 249 -20.83 -8.30 14.08
C LEU A 249 -21.33 -7.21 15.06
N ARG A 250 -20.56 -6.89 16.11
CA ARG A 250 -20.87 -5.85 17.09
C ARG A 250 -20.37 -4.45 16.71
N LYS A 251 -20.07 -4.20 15.43
CA LYS A 251 -19.46 -2.95 14.94
C LYS A 251 -18.10 -2.66 15.60
N SER A 252 -17.29 -3.70 15.78
CA SER A 252 -15.92 -3.56 16.29
C SER A 252 -14.92 -4.21 15.35
N THR A 253 -13.67 -3.80 15.48
CA THR A 253 -12.52 -4.36 14.76
C THR A 253 -11.52 -4.87 15.77
N ARG A 254 -11.13 -6.14 15.64
CA ARG A 254 -10.03 -6.72 16.41
C ARG A 254 -8.76 -6.71 15.60
N LEU A 255 -7.72 -6.12 16.16
CA LEU A 255 -6.35 -6.17 15.67
C LEU A 255 -5.59 -7.20 16.48
N PHE A 256 -5.03 -8.20 15.81
CA PHE A 256 -4.08 -9.13 16.39
C PHE A 256 -2.70 -8.72 15.90
N ILE A 257 -1.81 -8.33 16.79
CA ILE A 257 -0.45 -7.90 16.46
C ILE A 257 0.47 -9.04 16.84
N HIS A 258 1.25 -9.53 15.88
CA HIS A 258 2.09 -10.71 16.02
C HIS A 258 3.56 -10.33 15.86
N GLU A 259 4.40 -10.82 16.77
CA GLU A 259 5.86 -10.79 16.59
C GLU A 259 6.40 -12.21 16.47
N PHE A 260 7.21 -12.45 15.45
CA PHE A 260 7.85 -13.74 15.18
C PHE A 260 9.38 -13.63 15.22
N ASP A 261 10.05 -14.65 15.76
CA ASP A 261 11.49 -14.81 15.61
C ASP A 261 11.88 -15.39 14.23
N ARG A 262 13.17 -15.58 13.99
CA ARG A 262 13.71 -16.16 12.74
C ARG A 262 13.30 -17.61 12.49
N GLN A 263 12.76 -18.32 13.48
CA GLN A 263 12.28 -19.69 13.37
C GLN A 263 10.75 -19.74 13.23
N TRP A 264 10.09 -18.59 13.06
CA TRP A 264 8.63 -18.45 13.02
C TRP A 264 7.93 -18.85 14.32
N ASN A 265 8.61 -18.83 15.47
CA ASN A 265 7.92 -18.93 16.74
C ASN A 265 7.21 -17.61 17.04
N LEU A 266 5.94 -17.69 17.43
CA LEU A 266 5.20 -16.53 17.93
C LEU A 266 5.74 -16.14 19.30
N VAL A 267 6.60 -15.12 19.34
CA VAL A 267 7.24 -14.66 20.58
C VAL A 267 6.39 -13.65 21.34
N LYS A 268 5.45 -12.99 20.64
CA LYS A 268 4.50 -12.07 21.26
C LYS A 268 3.22 -11.94 20.44
N GLN A 269 2.11 -11.81 21.15
CA GLN A 269 0.83 -11.42 20.58
C GLN A 269 0.15 -10.37 21.46
N GLN A 270 -0.43 -9.36 20.85
CA GLN A 270 -1.32 -8.41 21.52
C GLN A 270 -2.62 -8.32 20.73
N ILE A 271 -3.75 -8.27 21.44
CA ILE A 271 -5.08 -8.15 20.83
C ILE A 271 -5.67 -6.83 21.29
N VAL A 272 -6.11 -6.02 20.33
CA VAL A 272 -6.75 -4.71 20.57
C VAL A 272 -8.12 -4.71 19.91
N GLU A 273 -9.16 -4.32 20.64
CA GLU A 273 -10.51 -4.15 20.10
C GLU A 273 -10.83 -2.66 19.96
N ILE A 274 -11.05 -2.22 18.73
CA ILE A 274 -11.53 -0.88 18.39
C ILE A 274 -13.04 -0.96 18.25
N GLU A 275 -13.79 -0.16 19.00
CA GLU A 275 -15.27 -0.17 19.03
C GLU A 275 -15.93 0.49 17.79
N GLN A 276 -15.29 0.36 16.62
CA GLN A 276 -15.79 0.77 15.31
C GLN A 276 -15.27 -0.18 14.23
N TYR A 277 -15.91 -0.18 13.06
CA TYR A 277 -15.32 -0.78 11.88
C TYR A 277 -14.10 0.05 11.46
N ASN A 278 -12.97 -0.61 11.28
CA ASN A 278 -11.75 0.01 10.82
C ASN A 278 -11.09 -0.89 9.79
N TYR A 279 -10.49 -0.27 8.80
CA TYR A 279 -9.65 -0.91 7.80
C TYR A 279 -8.26 -0.28 7.90
N ALA A 280 -7.36 -0.96 8.62
CA ALA A 280 -5.95 -0.59 8.66
C ALA A 280 -5.20 -1.47 7.66
N HIS A 281 -4.69 -0.86 6.58
CA HIS A 281 -3.91 -1.56 5.55
C HIS A 281 -2.46 -1.79 5.98
N ASP A 282 -1.86 -0.79 6.63
CA ASP A 282 -0.47 -0.76 7.07
C ASP A 282 -0.37 -0.24 8.52
N PHE A 283 0.83 -0.27 9.10
CA PHE A 283 1.09 0.19 10.47
C PHE A 283 2.52 0.71 10.65
N LEU A 284 2.75 1.36 11.78
CA LEU A 284 4.06 1.83 12.20
C LEU A 284 4.52 1.09 13.44
N LEU A 285 5.83 0.88 13.53
CA LEU A 285 6.50 0.27 14.66
C LEU A 285 7.52 1.27 15.22
N THR A 286 7.55 1.38 16.55
CA THR A 286 8.61 2.03 17.32
C THR A 286 9.07 1.07 18.42
N ASP A 287 10.07 1.46 19.21
CA ASP A 287 10.59 0.63 20.29
C ASP A 287 9.48 0.23 21.29
N ASN A 288 8.56 1.15 21.60
CA ASN A 288 7.56 1.02 22.64
C ASN A 288 6.11 1.09 22.16
N TYR A 289 5.84 1.37 20.88
CA TYR A 289 4.48 1.51 20.36
C TYR A 289 4.27 0.86 18.99
N TYR A 290 3.05 0.36 18.80
CA TYR A 290 2.45 0.16 17.48
C TYR A 290 1.50 1.32 17.19
N VAL A 291 1.49 1.82 15.96
CA VAL A 291 0.57 2.87 15.54
C VAL A 291 -0.17 2.45 14.28
N PHE A 292 -1.51 2.46 14.35
CA PHE A 292 -2.39 2.12 13.23
C PHE A 292 -3.25 3.32 12.85
N HIS A 293 -3.50 3.49 11.56
CA HIS A 293 -4.49 4.46 11.11
C HIS A 293 -5.91 3.92 11.32
N HIS A 294 -6.76 4.73 11.93
CA HIS A 294 -8.20 4.56 11.85
C HIS A 294 -8.72 5.37 10.69
N THR A 295 -9.15 4.67 9.64
CA THR A 295 -9.59 5.31 8.40
C THR A 295 -11.07 5.69 8.46
N PRO A 296 -11.46 6.89 7.96
CA PRO A 296 -12.85 7.24 7.72
C PRO A 296 -13.35 6.74 6.36
N PHE A 297 -12.56 5.93 5.62
CA PHE A 297 -12.89 5.48 4.27
C PHE A 297 -13.56 4.10 4.21
N TYR A 298 -13.95 3.58 5.36
CA TYR A 298 -14.55 2.27 5.47
C TYR A 298 -15.66 2.27 6.51
N ASN A 299 -16.89 1.96 6.08
CA ASN A 299 -18.03 1.80 6.97
C ASN A 299 -19.07 0.84 6.40
N PHE A 300 -19.63 0.01 7.28
CA PHE A 300 -20.75 -0.89 6.96
C PHE A 300 -22.09 -0.23 7.30
N THR A 301 -22.50 0.71 6.45
CA THR A 301 -23.88 1.21 6.48
C THR A 301 -24.87 0.08 6.19
N ALA A 302 -26.13 0.23 6.59
CA ALA A 302 -27.16 -0.79 6.31
C ALA A 302 -27.31 -1.06 4.80
N ASP A 303 -27.17 -0.01 3.98
CA ASP A 303 -27.19 -0.09 2.52
C ASP A 303 -25.98 -0.88 1.97
N ASN A 304 -24.76 -0.56 2.42
CA ASN A 304 -23.56 -1.29 2.01
C ASN A 304 -23.62 -2.77 2.41
N LEU A 305 -24.03 -3.05 3.65
CA LEU A 305 -24.21 -4.44 4.12
C LEU A 305 -25.24 -5.18 3.27
N MET A 306 -26.36 -4.54 2.93
CA MET A 306 -27.37 -5.14 2.06
C MET A 306 -26.80 -5.43 0.66
N LYS A 307 -26.06 -4.49 0.06
CA LYS A 307 -25.45 -4.67 -1.27
C LYS A 307 -24.39 -5.77 -1.29
N ILE A 308 -23.61 -5.90 -0.23
CA ILE A 308 -22.63 -6.99 -0.09
C ILE A 308 -23.36 -8.33 0.12
N ALA A 309 -24.34 -8.39 1.03
CA ALA A 309 -25.09 -9.60 1.34
C ALA A 309 -25.93 -10.12 0.16
N THR A 310 -26.47 -9.21 -0.65
CA THR A 310 -27.22 -9.54 -1.88
C THR A 310 -26.32 -9.70 -3.11
N MET A 311 -25.00 -9.68 -2.92
CA MET A 311 -24.01 -9.90 -3.98
C MET A 311 -24.05 -8.88 -5.12
N GLN A 312 -24.57 -7.67 -4.86
CA GLN A 312 -24.55 -6.56 -5.82
C GLN A 312 -23.17 -5.91 -5.87
N HIS A 313 -22.52 -5.73 -4.72
CA HIS A 313 -21.17 -5.17 -4.61
C HIS A 313 -20.19 -6.17 -3.98
N GLY A 314 -18.91 -5.96 -4.22
CA GLY A 314 -17.81 -6.48 -3.38
C GLY A 314 -17.49 -5.49 -2.24
N PRO A 315 -16.88 -5.94 -1.12
CA PRO A 315 -16.58 -5.07 0.01
C PRO A 315 -15.69 -3.87 -0.34
N GLY A 316 -14.71 -4.04 -1.24
CA GLY A 316 -13.81 -2.97 -1.64
C GLY A 316 -14.49 -1.85 -2.43
N GLN A 317 -15.62 -2.12 -3.08
CA GLN A 317 -16.43 -1.09 -3.76
C GLN A 317 -17.14 -0.14 -2.79
N THR A 318 -17.07 -0.41 -1.48
CA THR A 318 -17.63 0.47 -0.44
C THR A 318 -16.60 1.46 0.12
N MET A 319 -15.35 1.42 -0.37
CA MET A 319 -14.30 2.34 0.07
C MET A 319 -14.52 3.74 -0.51
N GLN A 320 -14.92 4.66 0.36
CA GLN A 320 -15.19 6.08 0.11
C GLN A 320 -15.21 6.81 1.45
N TYR A 321 -15.15 8.14 1.45
CA TYR A 321 -15.19 8.91 2.69
C TYR A 321 -16.56 8.85 3.40
N TYR A 322 -16.53 8.54 4.71
CA TYR A 322 -17.67 8.56 5.63
C TYR A 322 -17.48 9.65 6.69
N PRO A 323 -18.11 10.83 6.57
CA PRO A 323 -17.89 11.97 7.46
C PRO A 323 -18.20 11.71 8.94
N GLU A 324 -19.04 10.72 9.23
CA GLU A 324 -19.40 10.32 10.59
C GLU A 324 -18.32 9.47 11.27
N VAL A 325 -17.40 8.89 10.50
CA VAL A 325 -16.30 8.06 11.03
C VAL A 325 -15.10 8.97 11.32
N PRO A 326 -14.51 8.91 12.52
CA PRO A 326 -13.33 9.72 12.82
C PRO A 326 -12.10 9.20 12.07
N SER A 327 -11.26 10.13 11.61
CA SER A 327 -9.88 9.81 11.18
C SER A 327 -8.91 10.06 12.32
N GLY A 328 -7.95 9.16 12.52
CA GLY A 328 -6.94 9.35 13.55
C GLY A 328 -5.95 8.19 13.68
N MET A 329 -5.05 8.30 14.65
CA MET A 329 -4.05 7.29 14.97
C MET A 329 -4.43 6.54 16.24
N VAL A 330 -4.43 5.22 16.16
CA VAL A 330 -4.57 4.28 17.27
C VAL A 330 -3.16 3.92 17.75
N VAL A 331 -2.74 4.49 18.88
CA VAL A 331 -1.41 4.31 19.48
C VAL A 331 -1.50 3.28 20.59
N ILE A 332 -0.86 2.13 20.38
CA ILE A 332 -0.94 0.95 21.25
C ILE A 332 0.44 0.76 21.90
N PRO A 333 0.55 0.79 23.24
CA PRO A 333 1.78 0.42 23.91
C PRO A 333 2.15 -1.02 23.55
N ARG A 334 3.36 -1.19 23.02
CA ARG A 334 3.94 -2.48 22.68
C ARG A 334 4.15 -3.31 23.93
N TYR A 335 4.61 -2.71 25.03
CA TYR A 335 4.84 -3.36 26.32
C TYR A 335 3.88 -2.81 27.38
N PRO A 336 2.60 -3.20 27.39
CA PRO A 336 1.65 -2.72 28.38
C PRO A 336 2.01 -3.23 29.79
N ALA A 337 1.73 -2.41 30.81
CA ALA A 337 1.78 -2.89 32.18
C ALA A 337 0.74 -4.00 32.40
N PRO A 338 0.95 -4.94 33.34
CA PRO A 338 -0.02 -6.00 33.63
C PRO A 338 -1.42 -5.44 33.90
N GLY A 339 -2.43 -5.99 33.24
CA GLY A 339 -3.83 -5.52 33.33
C GLY A 339 -4.16 -4.30 32.46
N ARG A 340 -3.22 -3.84 31.64
CA ARG A 340 -3.39 -2.75 30.65
C ARG A 340 -3.32 -3.26 29.21
N GLU A 341 -3.33 -4.57 29.00
CA GLU A 341 -3.34 -5.19 27.68
C GLU A 341 -4.56 -4.72 26.88
N GLY A 342 -4.39 -4.52 25.57
CA GLY A 342 -5.45 -4.04 24.70
C GLY A 342 -5.77 -2.54 24.79
N GLN A 343 -5.21 -1.80 25.75
CA GLN A 343 -5.45 -0.35 25.85
C GLN A 343 -4.68 0.44 24.79
N PHE A 344 -5.28 1.50 24.28
CA PHE A 344 -4.69 2.40 23.30
C PHE A 344 -5.11 3.84 23.55
N LYS A 345 -4.37 4.79 22.96
CA LYS A 345 -4.76 6.19 22.85
C LYS A 345 -5.18 6.48 21.41
N PHE A 346 -6.20 7.32 21.23
CA PHE A 346 -6.68 7.75 19.92
C PHE A 346 -6.38 9.23 19.68
N PHE A 347 -5.67 9.54 18.61
CA PHE A 347 -5.30 10.90 18.22
C PHE A 347 -5.99 11.28 16.92
N LYS A 348 -6.98 12.18 16.98
CA LYS A 348 -7.75 12.61 15.81
C LYS A 348 -6.91 13.46 14.84
N CYS A 349 -7.08 13.27 13.54
CA CYS A 349 -6.50 14.12 12.48
C CYS A 349 -7.56 14.64 11.49
N GLU A 350 -7.11 15.37 10.46
CA GLU A 350 -7.90 15.59 9.24
C GLU A 350 -8.33 14.25 8.61
N PRO A 351 -9.42 14.22 7.81
CA PRO A 351 -9.96 13.02 7.20
C PRO A 351 -9.09 12.46 6.06
N PHE A 352 -7.88 12.05 6.39
CA PHE A 352 -6.98 11.32 5.50
C PHE A 352 -7.41 9.86 5.37
N HIS A 353 -7.19 9.28 4.19
CA HIS A 353 -6.92 7.85 4.05
C HIS A 353 -5.40 7.64 3.98
N ILE A 354 -4.89 6.60 4.63
CA ILE A 354 -3.48 6.22 4.57
C ILE A 354 -3.42 4.75 4.20
N TYR A 355 -2.88 4.46 3.01
CA TYR A 355 -2.45 3.11 2.68
C TYR A 355 -1.07 2.84 3.27
N HIS A 356 -0.10 3.71 2.99
CA HIS A 356 1.29 3.42 3.33
C HIS A 356 1.92 4.45 4.26
N HIS A 357 2.60 3.92 5.27
CA HIS A 357 3.45 4.68 6.15
C HIS A 357 4.90 4.66 5.66
N ILE A 358 5.65 5.73 5.94
CA ILE A 358 7.09 5.78 5.65
C ILE A 358 7.85 5.11 6.80
N ASN A 359 7.87 5.77 7.96
CA ASN A 359 8.52 5.29 9.18
C ASN A 359 8.07 6.14 10.38
N ALA A 360 8.42 5.70 11.59
CA ALA A 360 8.16 6.38 12.85
C ALA A 360 9.36 6.24 13.80
N TYR A 361 9.49 7.17 14.75
CA TYR A 361 10.39 7.03 15.90
C TYR A 361 9.84 7.77 17.11
N GLU A 362 10.37 7.42 18.28
CA GLU A 362 10.02 8.08 19.54
C GLU A 362 10.92 9.29 19.80
N THR A 363 10.30 10.38 20.24
CA THR A 363 10.96 11.56 20.79
C THR A 363 10.82 11.58 22.31
N GLU A 364 11.46 12.53 22.99
CA GLU A 364 11.28 12.70 24.45
C GLU A 364 9.81 12.91 24.87
N THR A 365 8.95 13.39 23.96
CA THR A 365 7.56 13.76 24.28
C THR A 365 6.50 12.86 23.64
N GLY A 366 6.88 12.00 22.70
CA GLY A 366 5.95 11.10 22.03
C GLY A 366 6.49 10.49 20.76
N ILE A 367 5.75 10.56 19.65
CA ILE A 367 6.05 9.81 18.42
C ILE A 367 6.02 10.75 17.22
N THR A 368 7.08 10.74 16.41
CA THR A 368 7.12 11.43 15.11
C THR A 368 7.06 10.39 14.00
N PHE A 369 6.25 10.61 12.98
CA PHE A 369 6.12 9.70 11.84
C PHE A 369 5.78 10.43 10.54
N SER A 370 5.94 9.76 9.40
CA SER A 370 5.48 10.27 8.11
C SER A 370 4.70 9.22 7.35
N SER A 371 3.71 9.66 6.56
CA SER A 371 2.84 8.78 5.77
C SER A 371 2.43 9.45 4.47
N VAL A 372 2.02 8.65 3.49
CA VAL A 372 1.34 9.16 2.29
C VAL A 372 -0.14 9.26 2.61
N CYS A 373 -0.71 10.45 2.48
CA CYS A 373 -2.11 10.73 2.79
C CYS A 373 -2.90 11.08 1.53
N LEU A 374 -4.09 10.48 1.43
CA LEU A 374 -5.08 10.71 0.38
C LEU A 374 -6.25 11.52 0.98
N GLY A 375 -6.77 12.48 0.21
CA GLY A 375 -7.82 13.41 0.68
C GLY A 375 -9.24 12.83 0.63
N GLU A 376 -10.21 13.61 1.12
CA GLU A 376 -11.64 13.25 1.23
C GLU A 376 -12.30 12.73 -0.06
N ALA A 377 -11.80 13.14 -1.23
CA ALA A 377 -12.33 12.71 -2.53
C ALA A 377 -11.87 11.30 -2.95
N PHE A 378 -11.04 10.62 -2.15
CA PHE A 378 -10.47 9.31 -2.49
C PHE A 378 -11.53 8.22 -2.67
N THR A 379 -11.38 7.45 -3.75
CA THR A 379 -12.15 6.23 -4.06
C THR A 379 -11.27 5.19 -4.76
N MET A 380 -11.70 3.94 -4.75
CA MET A 380 -11.05 2.84 -5.47
C MET A 380 -11.43 2.74 -6.96
N GLU A 381 -11.76 3.87 -7.59
CA GLU A 381 -12.03 3.89 -9.03
C GLU A 381 -10.77 3.53 -9.82
N PHE A 382 -10.84 2.54 -10.71
CA PHE A 382 -9.74 2.17 -11.62
C PHE A 382 -9.54 3.24 -12.70
N GLU A 383 -9.01 4.39 -12.28
CA GLU A 383 -8.99 5.63 -13.02
C GLU A 383 -8.25 5.47 -14.34
N GLY A 384 -8.95 5.83 -15.41
CA GLY A 384 -8.42 5.72 -16.75
C GLY A 384 -8.00 4.30 -17.13
N LYS A 385 -8.37 3.25 -16.38
CA LYS A 385 -7.87 1.86 -16.54
C LYS A 385 -6.35 1.73 -16.43
N PHE A 386 -5.70 2.63 -15.69
CA PHE A 386 -4.27 2.49 -15.42
C PHE A 386 -3.81 2.90 -14.02
N SER A 387 -4.57 3.71 -13.29
CA SER A 387 -4.30 4.02 -11.88
C SER A 387 -5.24 3.22 -10.97
N LEU A 388 -4.71 2.62 -9.90
CA LEU A 388 -5.46 1.75 -8.97
C LEU A 388 -6.55 2.47 -8.15
N PHE A 389 -6.56 3.79 -8.21
CA PHE A 389 -7.51 4.66 -7.54
C PHE A 389 -7.55 6.00 -8.26
N ASN A 390 -8.49 6.86 -7.88
CA ASN A 390 -8.71 8.19 -8.48
C ASN A 390 -7.65 9.23 -8.10
N ALA A 391 -6.39 8.90 -8.31
CA ALA A 391 -5.23 9.71 -7.95
C ALA A 391 -5.25 11.12 -8.57
N SER A 392 -5.90 11.34 -9.72
CA SER A 392 -6.04 12.71 -10.25
C SER A 392 -6.92 13.61 -9.38
N ALA A 393 -7.91 13.03 -8.68
CA ALA A 393 -8.83 13.76 -7.81
C ALA A 393 -8.34 13.80 -6.36
N ALA A 394 -7.72 12.72 -5.90
CA ALA A 394 -7.19 12.57 -4.55
C ALA A 394 -5.78 11.97 -4.59
N PRO A 395 -4.77 12.74 -5.00
CA PRO A 395 -3.41 12.24 -5.08
C PRO A 395 -2.82 12.00 -3.70
N GLY A 396 -1.89 11.03 -3.61
CA GLY A 396 -1.10 10.81 -2.42
C GLY A 396 -0.09 11.94 -2.22
N ARG A 397 0.03 12.42 -0.98
CA ARG A 397 1.00 13.46 -0.57
C ARG A 397 1.66 13.05 0.74
N VAL A 398 2.95 13.36 0.90
CA VAL A 398 3.65 13.07 2.16
C VAL A 398 3.26 14.09 3.23
N TYR A 399 2.84 13.59 4.39
CA TYR A 399 2.63 14.35 5.61
C TYR A 399 3.56 13.84 6.71
N SER A 400 4.10 14.77 7.49
CA SER A 400 4.77 14.49 8.76
C SER A 400 3.80 14.76 9.90
N PHE A 401 3.81 13.90 10.90
CA PHE A 401 2.96 13.93 12.07
C PHE A 401 3.81 13.87 13.34
N ASP A 402 3.36 14.58 14.36
CA ASP A 402 4.01 14.62 15.68
C ASP A 402 2.93 14.43 16.75
N ILE A 403 3.01 13.32 17.47
CA ILE A 403 2.16 12.97 18.60
C ILE A 403 2.89 13.36 19.89
N ASN A 404 2.26 14.15 20.74
CA ASN A 404 2.68 14.37 22.11
C ASN A 404 1.84 13.50 23.05
N LEU A 405 2.46 12.48 23.62
CA LEU A 405 1.77 11.47 24.45
C LEU A 405 1.39 11.99 25.85
N ALA A 406 2.06 13.04 26.33
CA ALA A 406 1.79 13.64 27.63
C ALA A 406 0.63 14.65 27.57
N LEU A 407 0.54 15.38 26.45
CA LEU A 407 -0.50 16.39 26.23
C LEU A 407 -1.75 15.84 25.53
N ASP A 408 -1.69 14.59 25.06
CA ASP A 408 -2.75 13.97 24.25
C ASP A 408 -3.09 14.79 23.00
N THR A 409 -2.06 15.35 22.34
CA THR A 409 -2.19 16.14 21.12
C THR A 409 -1.43 15.53 19.95
N MET A 410 -1.88 15.83 18.74
CA MET A 410 -1.16 15.50 17.52
C MET A 410 -1.21 16.70 16.56
N THR A 411 -0.08 16.99 15.93
CA THR A 411 0.04 17.98 14.87
C THR A 411 0.51 17.31 13.59
N TRP A 412 0.24 17.92 12.44
CA TRP A 412 0.70 17.43 11.15
C TRP A 412 0.96 18.57 10.19
N LYS A 413 1.81 18.30 9.20
CA LYS A 413 2.09 19.22 8.10
C LYS A 413 2.35 18.43 6.82
N GLN A 414 1.87 18.95 5.69
CA GLN A 414 2.29 18.44 4.39
C GLN A 414 3.76 18.82 4.19
N VAL A 415 4.59 17.85 3.81
CA VAL A 415 6.04 18.05 3.63
C VAL A 415 6.48 17.91 2.18
N ASP A 416 5.66 17.29 1.33
CA ASP A 416 5.90 17.23 -0.12
C ASP A 416 4.61 17.46 -0.92
N GLY A 417 4.75 18.10 -2.08
CA GLY A 417 3.65 18.53 -2.96
C GLY A 417 3.44 17.68 -4.22
N CYS A 418 4.23 16.64 -4.45
CA CYS A 418 4.11 15.74 -5.60
C CYS A 418 3.11 14.60 -5.34
N SER A 419 2.48 14.13 -6.40
CA SER A 419 1.73 12.87 -6.36
C SER A 419 2.72 11.77 -6.08
N CYS A 420 2.53 11.02 -5.01
CA CYS A 420 3.44 9.96 -4.64
C CYS A 420 2.72 8.86 -3.89
N GLU A 421 3.34 7.68 -3.90
CA GLU A 421 2.90 6.50 -3.16
C GLU A 421 4.06 5.50 -3.05
N PHE A 422 3.81 4.36 -2.41
CA PHE A 422 4.76 3.25 -2.20
C PHE A 422 6.11 3.72 -1.64
N PRO A 423 6.12 4.26 -0.40
CA PRO A 423 7.35 4.62 0.27
C PRO A 423 8.15 3.40 0.67
N THR A 424 9.46 3.47 0.42
CA THR A 424 10.45 2.54 0.96
C THR A 424 11.54 3.33 1.70
N SER A 425 12.19 2.70 2.66
CA SER A 425 13.34 3.26 3.36
C SER A 425 14.33 2.15 3.70
N ASN A 426 15.49 2.50 4.24
CA ASN A 426 16.40 1.50 4.78
C ASN A 426 15.70 0.78 5.95
N ILE A 427 15.33 -0.49 5.74
CA ILE A 427 14.51 -1.26 6.69
C ILE A 427 15.13 -1.35 8.09
N SER A 428 16.45 -1.21 8.22
CA SER A 428 17.15 -1.18 9.52
C SER A 428 16.84 0.06 10.37
N MET A 429 16.23 1.09 9.76
CA MET A 429 15.78 2.31 10.39
C MET A 429 14.34 2.24 10.90
N THR A 430 13.64 1.12 10.70
CA THR A 430 12.30 0.89 11.26
C THR A 430 12.28 1.21 12.76
N GLY A 431 11.44 2.16 13.17
CA GLY A 431 11.31 2.57 14.58
C GLY A 431 12.37 3.55 15.09
N LYS A 432 13.36 3.93 14.26
CA LYS A 432 14.48 4.80 14.61
C LYS A 432 14.39 6.14 13.90
N PRO A 433 15.04 7.21 14.44
CA PRO A 433 15.18 8.46 13.71
C PRO A 433 15.76 8.19 12.32
N TRP A 434 15.04 8.59 11.28
CA TRP A 434 15.39 8.33 9.89
C TRP A 434 15.42 9.64 9.11
N ARG A 435 16.15 9.63 8.00
CA ARG A 435 16.32 10.77 7.13
C ARG A 435 15.80 10.55 5.72
N TYR A 436 15.96 9.36 5.18
CA TYR A 436 15.74 9.10 3.76
C TYR A 436 14.60 8.13 3.52
N ALA A 437 13.76 8.47 2.55
CA ALA A 437 12.79 7.56 1.96
C ALA A 437 12.77 7.72 0.44
N TYR A 438 12.37 6.67 -0.26
CA TYR A 438 12.23 6.65 -1.72
C TYR A 438 10.79 6.33 -2.06
N LEU A 439 10.19 7.10 -2.98
CA LEU A 439 8.79 6.93 -3.36
C LEU A 439 8.69 6.96 -4.88
N MET A 440 7.70 6.24 -5.43
CA MET A 440 7.28 6.53 -6.80
C MET A 440 6.43 7.80 -6.79
N ALA A 441 6.59 8.62 -7.81
CA ALA A 441 5.94 9.92 -7.89
C ALA A 441 5.63 10.35 -9.33
N ALA A 442 4.73 11.32 -9.43
CA ALA A 442 4.50 12.08 -10.65
C ALA A 442 5.29 13.40 -10.58
N GLU A 443 5.65 13.90 -11.75
CA GLU A 443 6.41 15.14 -11.88
C GLU A 443 5.65 16.32 -11.25
N ALA A 444 6.35 17.12 -10.44
CA ALA A 444 5.72 18.27 -9.80
C ALA A 444 5.12 19.26 -10.80
N GLY A 445 3.91 19.74 -10.50
CA GLY A 445 3.21 20.70 -11.34
C GLY A 445 2.73 20.12 -12.67
N LYS A 446 2.77 18.80 -12.84
CA LYS A 446 2.20 18.05 -13.97
C LYS A 446 0.95 17.28 -13.51
N PRO A 447 0.24 16.54 -14.40
CA PRO A 447 -0.83 15.66 -13.97
C PRO A 447 -0.36 14.70 -12.87
N GLU A 448 -1.24 14.38 -11.95
CA GLU A 448 -0.93 13.57 -10.76
C GLU A 448 -0.55 12.11 -11.08
N ILE A 449 -0.76 11.66 -12.33
CA ILE A 449 -0.47 10.32 -12.84
C ILE A 449 -0.13 10.37 -14.35
N PRO A 450 0.57 9.35 -14.89
CA PRO A 450 1.12 8.18 -14.20
C PRO A 450 2.37 8.53 -13.38
N TYR A 451 2.78 7.61 -12.51
CA TYR A 451 4.02 7.72 -11.77
C TYR A 451 5.21 7.36 -12.67
N GLN A 452 6.15 8.29 -12.82
CA GLN A 452 7.31 8.16 -13.72
C GLN A 452 8.61 8.59 -13.04
N GLU A 453 8.57 8.96 -11.76
CA GLU A 453 9.73 9.48 -11.03
C GLU A 453 9.98 8.69 -9.75
N VAL A 454 11.24 8.34 -9.50
CA VAL A 454 11.66 7.97 -8.15
C VAL A 454 12.13 9.25 -7.48
N ILE A 455 11.50 9.61 -6.36
CA ILE A 455 11.94 10.73 -5.53
C ILE A 455 12.69 10.20 -4.31
N LYS A 456 13.77 10.88 -3.94
CA LYS A 456 14.42 10.73 -2.64
C LYS A 456 13.92 11.85 -1.74
N PHE A 457 13.13 11.48 -0.74
CA PHE A 457 12.67 12.35 0.32
C PHE A 457 13.74 12.41 1.43
N ASP A 458 14.20 13.61 1.75
CA ASP A 458 15.14 13.89 2.84
C ASP A 458 14.40 14.69 3.93
N THR A 459 14.18 14.10 5.11
CA THR A 459 13.42 14.77 6.19
C THR A 459 14.11 16.04 6.70
N ALA A 460 15.42 16.19 6.46
CA ALA A 460 16.20 17.35 6.89
C ALA A 460 16.30 18.45 5.83
N GLN A 461 15.89 18.20 4.58
CA GLN A 461 16.02 19.15 3.48
C GLN A 461 14.71 19.31 2.71
N SER A 462 14.42 20.52 2.25
CA SER A 462 13.24 20.76 1.42
C SER A 462 13.41 20.34 -0.05
N ASN A 463 14.64 20.05 -0.48
CA ASN A 463 14.94 19.74 -1.87
C ASN A 463 14.94 18.23 -2.09
N ARG A 464 14.24 17.78 -3.14
CA ARG A 464 14.23 16.38 -3.58
C ARG A 464 15.32 16.12 -4.62
N GLN A 465 15.91 14.93 -4.55
CA GLN A 465 16.56 14.34 -5.73
C GLN A 465 15.52 13.51 -6.49
N VAL A 466 15.65 13.51 -7.81
CA VAL A 466 14.68 12.86 -8.70
C VAL A 466 15.43 12.11 -9.77
N TRP A 467 15.04 10.86 -10.00
CA TRP A 467 15.27 10.18 -11.26
C TRP A 467 13.94 10.06 -12.01
N SER A 468 13.93 10.37 -13.30
CA SER A 468 12.73 10.35 -14.14
C SER A 468 12.86 9.37 -15.30
N ALA A 469 11.89 8.46 -15.42
CA ALA A 469 11.72 7.53 -16.52
C ALA A 469 11.09 8.17 -17.78
N ARG A 470 10.75 9.46 -17.72
CA ARG A 470 9.94 10.13 -18.73
C ARG A 470 10.57 10.11 -20.11
N SER A 471 11.89 10.36 -20.23
CA SER A 471 12.63 10.32 -21.51
C SER A 471 12.47 9.01 -22.26
N GLU A 472 12.20 7.93 -21.53
CA GLU A 472 12.04 6.57 -22.05
C GLU A 472 10.57 6.16 -22.19
N SER A 473 9.64 7.09 -21.94
CA SER A 473 8.21 6.81 -21.84
C SER A 473 7.93 5.67 -20.86
N GLY A 474 8.66 5.64 -19.73
CA GLY A 474 8.53 4.62 -18.70
C GLY A 474 7.48 4.98 -17.64
N VAL A 475 6.79 3.96 -17.14
CA VAL A 475 5.93 4.04 -15.95
C VAL A 475 6.52 3.10 -14.91
N ILE A 476 6.64 3.55 -13.67
CA ILE A 476 7.37 2.81 -12.63
C ILE A 476 6.42 2.24 -11.58
N GLY A 477 6.87 1.18 -10.90
CA GLY A 477 6.25 0.64 -9.69
C GLY A 477 6.96 1.09 -8.41
N GLU A 478 6.73 0.35 -7.33
CA GLU A 478 7.38 0.59 -6.03
C GLU A 478 8.92 0.54 -6.15
N PRO A 479 9.64 1.59 -5.72
CA PRO A 479 11.07 1.51 -5.49
C PRO A 479 11.34 0.68 -4.23
N VAL A 480 12.42 -0.11 -4.23
CA VAL A 480 12.87 -0.89 -3.06
C VAL A 480 14.32 -0.59 -2.76
N PHE A 481 14.61 -0.21 -1.52
CA PHE A 481 15.98 0.04 -1.06
C PHE A 481 16.76 -1.27 -0.85
N ILE A 482 17.99 -1.29 -1.33
CA ILE A 482 18.97 -2.37 -1.17
C ILE A 482 20.12 -1.82 -0.34
N PRO A 483 20.26 -2.24 0.94
CA PRO A 483 21.36 -1.77 1.77
C PRO A 483 22.71 -2.27 1.24
N HIS A 484 23.71 -1.39 1.23
CA HIS A 484 25.09 -1.82 1.05
C HIS A 484 25.50 -2.69 2.26
N PRO A 485 26.06 -3.91 2.07
CA PRO A 485 26.41 -4.80 3.19
C PRO A 485 27.37 -4.17 4.21
N GLU A 486 28.27 -3.31 3.74
CA GLU A 486 29.21 -2.54 4.56
C GLU A 486 28.87 -1.04 4.65
N GLY A 487 27.61 -0.67 4.35
CA GLY A 487 27.15 0.72 4.39
C GLY A 487 27.27 1.33 5.80
N LYS A 488 27.59 2.63 5.86
CA LYS A 488 27.77 3.37 7.12
C LYS A 488 26.71 4.44 7.30
N GLU A 489 26.34 5.09 6.21
CA GLU A 489 25.28 6.08 6.17
C GLU A 489 23.93 5.41 5.85
N GLU A 490 22.84 6.07 6.22
CA GLU A 490 21.48 5.54 6.07
C GLU A 490 21.12 5.20 4.60
N ASP A 491 21.61 6.02 3.67
CA ASP A 491 21.40 5.89 2.22
C ASP A 491 22.57 5.22 1.48
N ASP A 492 23.54 4.63 2.18
CA ASP A 492 24.57 3.80 1.55
C ASP A 492 23.96 2.52 0.98
N GLY A 493 23.67 2.53 -0.32
CA GLY A 493 23.05 1.41 -1.00
C GLY A 493 22.51 1.80 -2.36
N TRP A 494 21.49 1.07 -2.78
CA TRP A 494 20.87 1.21 -4.09
C TRP A 494 19.36 1.21 -3.98
N VAL A 495 18.71 1.64 -5.06
CA VAL A 495 17.26 1.50 -5.22
C VAL A 495 17.01 0.69 -6.48
N ILE A 496 16.27 -0.41 -6.36
CA ILE A 496 15.74 -1.16 -7.50
C ILE A 496 14.29 -0.76 -7.74
N VAL A 497 13.93 -0.53 -9.00
CA VAL A 497 12.55 -0.19 -9.38
C VAL A 497 12.14 -0.90 -10.66
N GLN A 498 10.92 -1.43 -10.70
CA GLN A 498 10.33 -1.94 -11.93
C GLN A 498 9.94 -0.76 -12.82
N MET A 499 10.31 -0.81 -14.09
CA MET A 499 9.86 0.15 -15.10
C MET A 499 9.24 -0.56 -16.31
N TYR A 500 8.00 -0.24 -16.62
CA TYR A 500 7.33 -0.61 -17.87
C TYR A 500 7.58 0.45 -18.93
N CYS A 501 8.18 0.08 -20.05
CA CYS A 501 8.41 0.97 -21.18
C CYS A 501 7.23 0.93 -22.16
N CYS A 502 6.43 2.00 -22.15
CA CYS A 502 5.21 2.14 -22.96
C CYS A 502 5.46 2.01 -24.48
N LYS A 503 6.64 2.40 -24.96
CA LYS A 503 7.00 2.38 -26.39
C LYS A 503 7.29 0.97 -26.90
N THR A 504 7.97 0.16 -26.10
CA THR A 504 8.42 -1.18 -26.51
C THR A 504 7.53 -2.29 -25.96
N HIS A 505 6.65 -1.98 -25.02
CA HIS A 505 5.83 -2.95 -24.29
C HIS A 505 6.68 -4.05 -23.66
N LYS A 506 7.72 -3.60 -22.93
CA LYS A 506 8.63 -4.44 -22.18
C LYS A 506 8.87 -3.86 -20.81
N THR A 507 9.24 -4.72 -19.87
CA THR A 507 9.64 -4.32 -18.53
C THR A 507 11.15 -4.38 -18.39
N GLN A 508 11.73 -3.50 -17.59
CA GLN A 508 13.10 -3.58 -17.11
C GLN A 508 13.13 -3.26 -15.62
N PHE A 509 14.14 -3.74 -14.92
CA PHE A 509 14.44 -3.29 -13.56
C PHE A 509 15.62 -2.33 -13.59
N VAL A 510 15.42 -1.16 -13.00
CA VAL A 510 16.40 -0.07 -12.99
C VAL A 510 17.06 -0.04 -11.62
N LEU A 511 18.39 -0.01 -11.59
CA LEU A 511 19.20 0.15 -10.38
C LEU A 511 19.76 1.58 -10.34
N LEU A 512 19.50 2.29 -9.24
CA LEU A 512 19.94 3.66 -8.96
C LEU A 512 20.91 3.65 -7.77
N ASP A 513 21.90 4.55 -7.74
CA ASP A 513 22.64 4.85 -6.50
C ASP A 513 21.68 5.62 -5.57
N ALA A 514 21.45 5.09 -4.37
CA ALA A 514 20.50 5.68 -3.43
C ALA A 514 20.96 7.07 -2.92
N ARG A 515 22.26 7.38 -2.99
CA ARG A 515 22.82 8.68 -2.56
C ARG A 515 22.58 9.79 -3.56
N ASP A 516 22.62 9.47 -4.85
CA ASP A 516 22.48 10.41 -5.96
C ASP A 516 21.58 9.85 -7.08
N LEU A 517 20.27 10.09 -6.97
CA LEU A 517 19.32 9.71 -8.02
C LEU A 517 19.55 10.49 -9.33
N SER A 518 20.15 11.67 -9.25
CA SER A 518 20.34 12.56 -10.41
C SER A 518 21.43 12.08 -11.37
N ALA A 519 22.33 11.22 -10.88
CA ALA A 519 23.32 10.52 -11.71
C ALA A 519 22.68 9.54 -12.71
N GLY A 520 21.42 9.18 -12.50
CA GLY A 520 20.71 8.19 -13.30
C GLY A 520 21.11 6.76 -12.95
N PRO A 521 20.70 5.79 -13.78
CA PRO A 521 20.87 4.39 -13.45
C PRO A 521 22.28 3.88 -13.62
N ILE A 522 22.74 3.13 -12.62
CA ILE A 522 24.03 2.43 -12.66
C ILE A 522 23.94 1.15 -13.49
N ALA A 523 22.75 0.54 -13.52
CA ALA A 523 22.48 -0.64 -14.32
C ALA A 523 20.99 -0.77 -14.66
N ARG A 524 20.71 -1.51 -15.73
CA ARG A 524 19.37 -1.89 -16.18
C ARG A 524 19.34 -3.37 -16.49
N ILE A 525 18.34 -4.05 -15.94
CA ILE A 525 18.10 -5.47 -16.14
C ILE A 525 16.92 -5.61 -17.09
N HIS A 526 17.19 -5.92 -18.35
CA HIS A 526 16.21 -5.95 -19.41
C HIS A 526 15.45 -7.27 -19.42
N LEU A 527 14.11 -7.20 -19.40
CA LEU A 527 13.27 -8.36 -19.68
C LEU A 527 12.92 -8.43 -21.16
N ASN A 528 12.67 -9.64 -21.63
CA ASN A 528 12.25 -9.88 -23.03
C ASN A 528 10.76 -9.55 -23.26
N TYR A 529 9.98 -9.44 -22.19
CA TYR A 529 8.52 -9.30 -22.20
C TYR A 529 8.08 -8.22 -21.23
N HIS A 530 6.81 -7.79 -21.34
CA HIS A 530 6.21 -7.01 -20.28
C HIS A 530 5.87 -7.92 -19.08
N ILE A 531 5.95 -7.32 -17.91
CA ILE A 531 5.35 -7.82 -16.67
C ILE A 531 4.33 -6.76 -16.25
N PRO A 532 3.10 -7.14 -15.88
CA PRO A 532 2.08 -6.17 -15.49
C PRO A 532 2.57 -5.30 -14.33
N TYR A 533 2.00 -4.11 -14.18
CA TYR A 533 2.23 -3.29 -12.99
C TYR A 533 2.02 -4.13 -11.72
N GLY A 534 2.97 -4.02 -10.81
CA GLY A 534 2.94 -4.76 -9.55
C GLY A 534 2.31 -3.96 -8.43
N PHE A 535 2.28 -4.59 -7.26
CA PHE A 535 2.06 -3.93 -5.99
C PHE A 535 3.42 -3.89 -5.27
N HIS A 536 3.56 -4.60 -4.15
CA HIS A 536 4.75 -4.51 -3.32
C HIS A 536 5.85 -5.49 -3.71
N GLY A 537 7.08 -5.10 -3.42
CA GLY A 537 8.28 -5.92 -3.48
C GLY A 537 9.19 -5.74 -2.28
N THR A 538 10.10 -6.70 -2.12
CA THR A 538 11.08 -6.73 -1.04
C THR A 538 12.44 -7.18 -1.57
N TRP A 539 13.49 -6.73 -0.91
CA TRP A 539 14.84 -7.24 -1.12
C TRP A 539 15.21 -8.22 -0.01
N SER A 540 15.72 -9.39 -0.39
CA SER A 540 16.36 -10.32 0.53
C SER A 540 17.78 -10.57 0.08
N THR A 541 18.74 -10.42 1.00
CA THR A 541 20.10 -10.90 0.77
C THR A 541 20.11 -12.43 0.69
N LEU A 542 20.99 -12.99 -0.14
CA LEU A 542 21.27 -14.43 -0.13
C LEU A 542 22.02 -14.72 1.17
N GLN A 543 21.45 -15.55 2.05
CA GLN A 543 22.14 -16.08 3.24
C GLN A 543 22.98 -17.30 2.88
#